data_AF-A0A1I4YLY7-F1
#
_entry.id   AF-A0A1I4YLY7-F1
#
_cell.length_a   1.000
_cell.length_b   1.000
_cell.length_c   1.000
_cell.angle_alpha   90.00
_cell.angle_beta   90.00
_cell.angle_gamma   90.00
#
_symmetry.space_group_name_H-M   'P 1'
#
loop_
_entity.id
_entity.type
_entity.pdbx_description
1 polymer ?
#
loop_
_entity_poly.entity_id
_entity_poly.type
_entity_poly.pdbx_seq_one_letter_code
_entity_poly.pdbx_strand_id
1 'polypeptide(L)'
;MLLQWTKYAQKLGNKGYKIMESLLLINDPKLDGTKITIELPNEGSKLDFESEKHGLLGHLKGHLHNHEITIDVIVNESIEVKRNLNDQDRYNRLKEINPAIDLLRATFGLHVDA
;
A
#
# COMPACT_ATOMS: atom_id res chain seq x y z
N MET A 1 -2.05 14.54 11.14
CA MET A 1 -2.12 13.06 11.10
C MET A 1 -1.29 12.50 9.95
N LEU A 2 -1.68 12.74 8.69
CA LEU A 2 -1.01 12.17 7.50
C LEU A 2 0.52 12.40 7.48
N LEU A 3 0.98 13.61 7.81
CA LEU A 3 2.42 13.91 7.90
C LEU A 3 3.17 12.97 8.88
N GLN A 4 2.59 12.68 10.05
CA GLN A 4 3.21 11.81 11.04
C GLN A 4 3.14 10.35 10.61
N TRP A 5 2.05 9.96 9.95
CA TRP A 5 1.91 8.64 9.33
C TRP A 5 3.01 8.38 8.30
N THR A 6 3.19 9.28 7.34
CA THR A 6 4.22 9.16 6.30
C THR A 6 5.63 9.20 6.89
N LYS A 7 5.89 10.05 7.90
CA LYS A 7 7.18 10.07 8.61
C LYS A 7 7.47 8.74 9.30
N TYR A 8 6.47 8.13 9.91
CA TYR A 8 6.62 6.82 10.53
C TYR A 8 6.91 5.73 9.48
N ALA A 9 6.19 5.74 8.36
CA ALA A 9 6.44 4.81 7.25
C ALA A 9 7.88 4.93 6.72
N GLN A 10 8.35 6.14 6.46
CA GLN A 10 9.74 6.39 6.03
C GLN A 10 10.77 5.95 7.09
N LYS A 11 10.47 6.19 8.37
CA LYS A 11 11.34 5.73 9.47
C LYS A 11 11.46 4.21 9.51
N LEU A 12 10.37 3.49 9.27
CA LEU A 12 10.38 2.03 9.17
C LEU A 12 11.14 1.55 7.93
N GLY A 13 10.92 2.21 6.79
CA GLY A 13 11.67 1.97 5.55
C GLY A 13 13.18 2.10 5.71
N ASN A 14 13.63 3.17 6.38
CA ASN A 14 15.04 3.42 6.68
C ASN A 14 15.65 2.39 7.65
N LYS A 15 14.82 1.76 8.49
CA LYS A 15 15.23 0.68 9.40
C LYS A 15 15.22 -0.71 8.74
N GLY A 16 14.79 -0.81 7.48
CA GLY A 16 14.71 -2.08 6.75
C GLY A 16 13.35 -2.78 6.81
N TYR A 17 12.35 -2.21 7.52
CA TYR A 17 10.99 -2.74 7.59
C TYR A 17 10.18 -2.34 6.34
N LYS A 18 10.61 -2.85 5.18
CA LYS A 18 10.06 -2.50 3.86
C LYS A 18 8.62 -2.96 3.64
N ILE A 19 8.22 -4.07 4.28
CA ILE A 19 6.84 -4.57 4.22
C ILE A 19 5.91 -3.56 4.88
N MET A 20 6.19 -3.17 6.13
CA MET A 20 5.36 -2.23 6.87
C MET A 20 5.38 -0.83 6.25
N GLU A 21 6.52 -0.36 5.72
CA GLU A 21 6.57 0.88 4.92
C GLU A 21 5.60 0.82 3.73
N SER A 22 5.61 -0.29 2.98
CA SER A 22 4.76 -0.48 1.81
C SER A 22 3.28 -0.57 2.18
N LEU A 23 2.95 -1.23 3.30
CA LEU A 23 1.58 -1.33 3.82
C LEU A 23 1.04 0.03 4.26
N LEU A 24 1.88 0.87 4.89
CA LEU A 24 1.49 2.20 5.34
C LEU A 24 1.30 3.20 4.19
N LEU A 25 1.97 2.97 3.06
CA LEU A 25 1.94 3.84 1.88
C LEU A 25 1.02 3.31 0.77
N ILE A 26 0.31 2.20 1.00
CA ILE A 26 -0.53 1.58 -0.01
C ILE A 26 -1.71 2.46 -0.42
N ASN A 27 -2.23 3.22 0.54
CA ASN A 27 -3.28 4.21 0.40
C ASN A 27 -3.18 5.23 1.55
N ASP A 28 -3.82 6.37 1.34
CA ASP A 28 -3.90 7.38 2.40
C ASP A 28 -4.94 6.96 3.45
N PRO A 29 -4.58 6.92 4.73
CA PRO A 29 -5.52 6.61 5.80
C PRO A 29 -6.55 7.74 5.95
N LYS A 30 -7.80 7.37 6.21
CA LYS A 30 -8.90 8.31 6.45
C LYS A 30 -9.01 8.58 7.95
N LEU A 31 -9.18 9.85 8.33
CA LEU A 31 -9.41 10.26 9.73
C LEU A 31 -10.87 10.67 9.90
N ASP A 32 -11.57 10.00 10.79
CA ASP A 32 -12.93 10.34 11.23
C ASP A 32 -12.91 10.59 12.75
N GLY A 33 -12.86 11.87 13.13
CA GLY A 33 -12.69 12.28 14.52
C GLY A 33 -11.39 11.76 15.12
N THR A 34 -11.50 10.73 15.98
CA THR A 34 -10.36 10.04 16.62
C THR A 34 -10.04 8.68 15.99
N LYS A 35 -10.84 8.22 15.03
CA LYS A 35 -10.68 6.93 14.37
C LYS A 35 -9.92 7.10 13.06
N ILE A 36 -8.84 6.34 12.91
CA ILE A 36 -8.08 6.25 11.67
C ILE A 36 -8.46 4.96 10.98
N THR A 37 -8.82 5.02 9.71
CA THR A 37 -9.18 3.85 8.91
C THR A 37 -8.18 3.68 7.77
N ILE A 38 -7.61 2.48 7.65
CA ILE A 38 -6.78 2.08 6.53
C ILE A 38 -7.40 0.89 5.81
N GLU A 39 -7.38 0.90 4.48
CA GLU A 39 -7.85 -0.22 3.67
C GLU A 39 -6.65 -1.04 3.19
N LEU A 40 -6.66 -2.34 3.44
CA LEU A 40 -5.61 -3.27 3.04
C LEU A 40 -6.15 -4.30 2.04
N PRO A 41 -5.30 -4.81 1.14
CA PRO A 41 -5.74 -5.64 0.02
C PRO A 41 -6.30 -7.01 0.44
N ASN A 42 -5.74 -7.63 1.47
CA ASN A 42 -6.10 -8.98 1.91
C ASN A 42 -5.91 -9.15 3.43
N GLU A 43 -6.42 -10.26 3.98
CA GLU A 43 -6.27 -10.59 5.42
C GLU A 43 -4.80 -10.79 5.84
N GLY A 44 -3.93 -11.27 4.95
CA GLY A 44 -2.50 -11.42 5.26
C GLY A 44 -1.83 -10.07 5.58
N SER A 45 -2.08 -9.08 4.73
CA SER A 45 -1.59 -7.70 4.92
C SER A 45 -2.13 -7.07 6.20
N LYS A 46 -3.39 -7.38 6.55
CA LYS A 46 -4.00 -6.96 7.81
C LYS A 46 -3.31 -7.59 9.00
N LEU A 47 -3.02 -8.88 8.95
CA LEU A 47 -2.32 -9.58 10.03
C LEU A 47 -0.92 -9.03 10.25
N ASP A 48 -0.17 -8.80 9.16
CA ASP A 48 1.14 -8.16 9.20
C ASP A 48 1.08 -6.75 9.81
N PHE A 49 0.13 -5.92 9.37
CA PHE A 49 -0.07 -4.57 9.91
C PHE A 49 -0.45 -4.59 11.38
N GLU A 50 -1.39 -5.45 11.77
CA GLU A 50 -1.88 -5.61 13.14
C GLU A 50 -0.75 -6.00 14.12
N SER A 51 0.21 -6.81 13.66
CA SER A 51 1.37 -7.21 14.46
C SER A 51 2.27 -6.02 14.85
N GLU A 52 2.39 -5.02 13.99
CA GLU A 52 3.26 -3.85 14.20
C GLU A 52 2.50 -2.55 14.55
N LYS A 53 1.15 -2.54 14.52
CA LYS A 53 0.33 -1.32 14.72
C LYS A 53 0.54 -0.63 16.06
N HIS A 54 0.96 -1.37 17.08
CA HIS A 54 1.20 -0.83 18.43
C HIS A 54 2.29 0.26 18.40
N GLY A 55 3.36 0.06 17.62
CA GLY A 55 4.42 1.04 17.46
C GLY A 55 3.94 2.33 16.78
N LEU A 56 3.08 2.18 15.77
CA LEU A 56 2.46 3.30 15.05
C LEU A 56 1.51 4.08 15.97
N LEU A 57 0.65 3.40 16.73
CA LEU A 57 -0.23 4.03 17.70
C LEU A 57 0.56 4.85 18.73
N GLY A 58 1.64 4.29 19.27
CA GLY A 58 2.51 5.03 20.21
C GLY A 58 3.12 6.29 19.58
N HIS A 59 3.58 6.21 18.32
CA HIS A 59 4.10 7.35 17.59
C HIS A 59 3.04 8.44 17.39
N LEU A 60 1.84 8.05 16.94
CA LEU A 60 0.74 8.98 16.66
C LEU A 60 0.22 9.65 17.93
N LYS A 61 0.01 8.89 19.02
CA LYS A 61 -0.44 9.45 20.30
C LYS A 61 0.54 10.49 20.84
N GLY A 62 1.85 10.21 20.76
CA GLY A 62 2.89 11.14 21.21
C GLY A 62 2.98 12.43 20.37
N HIS A 63 2.77 12.35 19.06
CA HIS A 63 2.95 13.50 18.16
C HIS A 63 1.66 14.30 17.92
N LEU A 64 0.49 13.69 18.10
CA LEU A 64 -0.80 14.33 17.86
C LEU A 64 -1.47 14.82 19.15
N HIS A 65 -0.85 14.57 20.32
CA HIS A 65 -1.41 14.89 21.64
C HIS A 65 -2.85 14.38 21.84
N ASN A 66 -3.22 13.31 21.13
CA ASN A 66 -4.54 12.71 21.17
C ASN A 66 -4.39 11.24 21.57
N HIS A 67 -4.85 10.93 22.78
CA HIS A 67 -4.69 9.61 23.40
C HIS A 67 -5.84 8.64 23.06
N GLU A 68 -6.93 9.16 22.50
CA GLU A 68 -8.12 8.40 22.09
C GLU A 68 -8.03 7.88 20.65
N ILE A 69 -6.87 8.06 19.99
CA ILE A 69 -6.67 7.57 18.62
C ILE A 69 -6.83 6.05 18.58
N THR A 70 -7.71 5.59 17.69
CA THR A 70 -7.89 4.18 17.33
C THR A 70 -7.57 3.98 15.85
N ILE A 71 -7.10 2.79 15.49
CA ILE A 71 -6.83 2.41 14.10
C ILE A 71 -7.69 1.20 13.78
N ASP A 72 -8.57 1.35 12.80
CA ASP A 72 -9.39 0.30 12.21
C ASP A 72 -8.81 -0.10 10.85
N VAL A 73 -8.69 -1.41 10.63
CA VAL A 73 -8.17 -1.98 9.39
C VAL A 73 -9.32 -2.64 8.64
N ILE A 74 -9.59 -2.17 7.42
CA ILE A 74 -10.62 -2.72 6.54
C ILE A 74 -9.94 -3.55 5.45
N VAL A 75 -10.37 -4.79 5.27
CA VAL A 75 -9.93 -5.59 4.11
C VAL A 75 -10.79 -5.23 2.93
N ASN A 76 -10.15 -4.84 1.83
CA ASN A 76 -10.81 -4.51 0.58
C ASN A 76 -10.14 -5.30 -0.56
N GLU A 77 -10.64 -6.51 -0.80
CA GLU A 77 -10.13 -7.43 -1.83
C GLU A 77 -10.26 -6.85 -3.25
N SER A 78 -11.15 -5.88 -3.46
CA SER A 78 -11.24 -5.13 -4.72
C SER A 78 -9.95 -4.36 -5.04
N ILE A 79 -9.14 -4.03 -4.03
CA ILE A 79 -7.81 -3.42 -4.22
C ILE A 79 -6.82 -4.43 -4.82
N GLU A 80 -6.91 -5.72 -4.47
CA GLU A 80 -6.16 -6.78 -5.17
C GLU A 80 -6.63 -6.95 -6.60
N VAL A 81 -7.94 -6.89 -6.85
CA VAL A 81 -8.48 -7.01 -8.22
C VAL A 81 -7.94 -5.90 -9.13
N LYS A 82 -7.75 -4.68 -8.61
CA LYS A 82 -7.08 -3.60 -9.37
C LYS A 82 -5.58 -3.81 -9.59
N ARG A 83 -4.93 -4.68 -8.81
CA ARG A 83 -3.49 -5.01 -8.91
C ARG A 83 -3.21 -6.29 -9.67
N ASN A 84 -4.18 -7.21 -9.74
CA ASN A 84 -4.23 -8.28 -10.71
C ASN A 84 -4.55 -7.69 -12.08
N LEU A 85 -3.63 -6.87 -12.58
CA LEU A 85 -3.54 -6.55 -13.98
C LEU A 85 -3.43 -7.91 -14.68
N ASN A 86 -4.46 -8.27 -15.45
CA ASN A 86 -4.38 -9.35 -16.42
C ASN A 86 -3.05 -9.19 -17.20
N ASP A 87 -2.47 -10.25 -17.74
CA ASP A 87 -1.22 -10.14 -18.49
C ASP A 87 -1.34 -9.08 -19.62
N GLN A 88 -2.55 -8.91 -20.16
CA GLN A 88 -2.92 -7.81 -21.06
C GLN A 88 -2.78 -6.42 -20.44
N ASP A 89 -3.25 -6.21 -19.21
CA ASP A 89 -3.13 -4.94 -18.51
C ASP A 89 -1.69 -4.65 -18.07
N ARG A 90 -0.92 -5.69 -17.71
CA ARG A 90 0.52 -5.55 -17.42
C ARG A 90 1.27 -5.08 -18.66
N TYR A 91 0.97 -5.69 -19.82
CA TYR A 91 1.53 -5.28 -21.10
C TYR A 91 1.17 -3.82 -21.42
N ASN A 92 -0.10 -3.43 -21.26
CA ASN A 92 -0.56 -2.07 -21.52
C ASN A 92 0.18 -1.05 -20.65
N ARG A 93 0.32 -1.33 -19.34
CA ARG A 93 1.06 -0.46 -18.42
C ARG A 93 2.56 -0.36 -18.77
N LEU A 94 3.19 -1.47 -19.14
CA LEU A 94 4.59 -1.46 -19.58
C LEU A 94 4.77 -0.63 -20.85
N LYS A 95 3.82 -0.71 -21.78
CA LYS A 95 3.79 0.09 -23.02
C LYS A 95 3.59 1.59 -22.75
N GLU A 96 2.76 1.96 -21.78
CA GLU A 96 2.60 3.37 -21.35
C GLU A 96 3.91 3.94 -20.78
N ILE A 97 4.64 3.14 -20.01
CA ILE A 97 5.94 3.53 -19.44
C ILE A 97 7.02 3.60 -20.52
N ASN A 98 7.03 2.65 -21.45
CA ASN A 98 7.99 2.61 -22.55
C ASN A 98 7.36 2.04 -23.85
N PRO A 99 7.15 2.88 -24.88
CA PRO A 99 6.59 2.44 -26.15
C PRO A 99 7.41 1.33 -26.86
N ALA A 100 8.70 1.19 -26.56
CA ALA A 100 9.57 0.16 -27.14
C ALA A 100 9.18 -1.27 -26.75
N ILE A 101 8.32 -1.44 -25.74
CA ILE A 101 7.75 -2.74 -25.35
C ILE A 101 6.94 -3.37 -26.50
N ASP A 102 6.31 -2.55 -27.36
CA ASP A 102 5.58 -3.05 -28.54
C ASP A 102 6.53 -3.66 -29.57
N LEU A 103 7.66 -2.98 -29.83
CA LEU A 103 8.71 -3.46 -30.72
C LEU A 103 9.34 -4.75 -30.18
N LEU A 104 9.61 -4.83 -28.88
CA LEU A 104 10.15 -6.03 -28.24
C LEU A 104 9.19 -7.22 -28.39
N ARG A 105 7.88 -7.01 -28.14
CA ARG A 105 6.86 -8.04 -28.35
C ARG A 105 6.86 -8.56 -29.79
N ALA A 106 6.88 -7.65 -30.77
CA ALA A 106 6.86 -8.00 -32.19
C ALA A 106 8.14 -8.71 -32.64
N THR A 107 9.30 -8.24 -32.18
CA THR A 107 10.62 -8.77 -32.58
C THR A 107 10.82 -10.20 -32.11
N PHE A 108 10.31 -10.54 -30.92
CA PHE A 108 10.46 -11.85 -30.32
C PHE A 108 9.21 -12.74 -30.42
N GLY A 109 8.16 -12.29 -31.12
CA GLY A 109 6.93 -13.08 -31.31
C GLY A 109 6.21 -13.42 -30.00
N LEU A 110 6.25 -12.53 -29.01
CA LEU A 110 5.67 -12.78 -27.69
C LEU A 110 4.14 -12.58 -27.73
N HIS A 111 3.40 -13.55 -27.21
CA HIS A 111 1.95 -13.44 -27.02
C HIS A 111 1.62 -13.16 -25.57
N VAL A 112 0.56 -12.39 -25.37
CA VAL A 112 -0.02 -12.14 -24.06
C VAL A 112 -1.30 -12.95 -24.02
N ASP A 113 -1.37 -13.93 -23.13
CA ASP A 113 -2.56 -14.73 -22.94
C ASP A 113 -3.65 -13.85 -22.30
N ALA A 114 -4.86 -13.94 -22.84
CA ALA A 114 -6.01 -13.11 -22.44
C ALA A 114 -6.78 -13.70 -21.27
#